data_AF-A0A524CJW0-F1
#
_entry.id   AF-A0A524CJW0-F1
#
_cell.length_a   1.000
_cell.length_b   1.000
_cell.length_c   1.000
_cell.angle_alpha   90.00
_cell.angle_beta   90.00
_cell.angle_gamma   90.00
#
_symmetry.space_group_name_H-M   'P 1'
#
loop_
_entity.id
_entity.type
_entity.pdbx_description
1 polymer ?
#
loop_
_entity_poly.entity_id
_entity_poly.type
_entity_poly.pdbx_seq_one_letter_code
_entity_poly.pdbx_strand_id
1 'polypeptide(L)'
;MNENFNKLTEKLSFIENDVFRQRLKRYVKKILEIPLEIEGILLFGSLARGDAIINQDYMSDIDLIILSKDLPEDLWERHEKIHDLTFEFNAYIQALWWTPKEMIKNVEDKYYLILDALDEGKILYDPNNLLQELKTKLKKELKKKGVIKKELYWYWPMKKFGEEIEF
;
A
#
# COMPACT_ATOMS: atom_id res chain seq x y z
N MET A 1 12.25 12.40 -21.54
CA MET A 1 11.48 12.23 -20.28
C MET A 1 10.86 10.84 -20.34
N ASN A 2 11.27 9.92 -19.47
CA ASN A 2 10.97 8.47 -19.61
C ASN A 2 9.45 8.19 -19.59
N GLU A 3 9.00 7.24 -20.41
CA GLU A 3 7.60 6.82 -20.52
C GLU A 3 6.96 6.45 -19.16
N ASN A 4 7.75 5.86 -18.26
CA ASN A 4 7.36 5.54 -16.88
C ASN A 4 6.99 6.79 -16.05
N PHE A 5 7.60 7.94 -16.33
CA PHE A 5 7.34 9.19 -15.60
C PHE A 5 5.99 9.82 -15.98
N ASN A 6 5.61 9.73 -17.25
CA ASN A 6 4.30 10.20 -17.72
C ASN A 6 3.18 9.31 -17.17
N LYS A 7 3.37 7.98 -17.21
CA LYS A 7 2.46 7.00 -16.62
C LYS A 7 2.24 7.23 -15.12
N LEU A 8 3.31 7.50 -14.35
CA LEU A 8 3.18 7.83 -12.93
C LEU A 8 2.41 9.15 -12.72
N THR A 9 2.68 10.17 -13.52
CA THR A 9 2.01 11.47 -13.38
C THR A 9 0.50 11.35 -13.61
N GLU A 10 0.08 10.59 -14.62
CA GLU A 10 -1.33 10.29 -14.88
C GLU A 10 -1.98 9.56 -13.69
N LYS A 11 -1.28 8.55 -13.14
CA LYS A 11 -1.75 7.80 -11.97
C LYS A 11 -1.94 8.65 -10.71
N LEU A 12 -1.29 9.81 -10.60
CA LEU A 12 -1.38 10.69 -9.43
C LEU A 12 -2.40 11.84 -9.62
N SER A 13 -3.10 11.90 -10.75
CA SER A 13 -4.07 12.96 -11.07
C SER A 13 -5.23 13.07 -10.08
N PHE A 14 -5.57 11.98 -9.39
CA PHE A 14 -6.63 11.95 -8.37
C PHE A 14 -6.25 12.71 -7.07
N ILE A 15 -4.97 13.02 -6.86
CA ILE A 15 -4.52 13.74 -5.66
C ILE A 15 -4.66 15.23 -5.90
N GLU A 16 -5.71 15.87 -5.37
CA GLU A 16 -6.01 17.28 -5.63
C GLU A 16 -4.92 18.23 -5.12
N ASN A 17 -4.37 17.96 -3.94
CA ASN A 17 -3.38 18.83 -3.32
C ASN A 17 -1.98 18.61 -3.94
N ASP A 18 -1.44 19.67 -4.55
CA ASP A 18 -0.15 19.62 -5.24
C ASP A 18 1.03 19.28 -4.32
N VAL A 19 0.98 19.66 -3.04
CA VAL A 19 2.06 19.36 -2.09
C VAL A 19 2.18 17.85 -1.88
N PHE A 20 1.05 17.17 -1.61
CA PHE A 20 1.01 15.71 -1.52
C PHE A 20 1.44 15.05 -2.83
N ARG A 21 0.88 15.53 -3.96
CA ARG A 21 1.17 14.98 -5.29
C ARG A 21 2.65 15.04 -5.62
N GLN A 22 3.30 16.18 -5.40
CA GLN A 22 4.72 16.36 -5.70
C GLN A 22 5.62 15.59 -4.75
N ARG A 23 5.28 15.51 -3.45
CA ARG A 23 6.01 14.70 -2.47
C ARG A 23 5.98 13.22 -2.84
N LEU A 24 4.79 12.66 -3.05
CA LEU A 24 4.63 11.26 -3.45
C LEU A 24 5.34 10.98 -4.78
N LYS A 25 5.20 11.86 -5.77
CA LYS A 25 5.89 11.73 -7.07
C LYS A 25 7.41 11.70 -6.90
N ARG A 26 7.97 12.59 -6.08
CA ARG A 26 9.41 12.63 -5.80
C ARG A 26 9.86 11.37 -5.07
N TYR A 27 9.11 10.95 -4.06
CA TYR A 27 9.41 9.75 -3.28
C TYR A 27 9.42 8.49 -4.16
N VAL A 28 8.34 8.23 -4.90
CA VAL A 28 8.23 7.07 -5.79
C VAL A 28 9.34 7.07 -6.84
N LYS A 29 9.67 8.24 -7.41
CA LYS A 29 10.80 8.34 -8.34
C LYS A 29 12.11 7.91 -7.68
N LYS A 30 12.39 8.39 -6.46
CA LYS A 30 13.60 8.03 -5.73
C LYS A 30 13.64 6.55 -5.34
N ILE A 31 12.52 5.99 -4.89
CA ILE A 31 12.40 4.56 -4.58
C ILE A 31 12.70 3.69 -5.79
N LEU A 32 12.24 4.07 -6.99
CA LEU A 32 12.54 3.31 -8.21
C LEU A 32 14.00 3.46 -8.68
N GLU A 33 14.79 4.36 -8.07
CA GLU A 33 16.21 4.60 -8.37
C GLU A 33 17.16 3.93 -7.36
N ILE A 34 16.66 3.40 -6.22
CA ILE A 34 17.50 2.75 -5.20
C ILE A 34 17.95 1.35 -5.66
N PRO A 35 19.04 0.79 -5.10
CA PRO A 35 19.55 -0.53 -5.48
C PRO A 35 18.75 -1.68 -4.85
N LEU A 36 17.42 -1.68 -5.02
CA LEU A 36 16.51 -2.76 -4.65
C LEU A 36 15.61 -3.09 -5.83
N GLU A 37 15.34 -4.38 -6.05
CA GLU A 37 14.33 -4.82 -7.02
C GLU A 37 12.94 -4.54 -6.45
N ILE A 38 12.33 -3.43 -6.88
CA ILE A 38 10.97 -3.06 -6.50
C ILE A 38 9.97 -3.84 -7.34
N GLU A 39 9.02 -4.50 -6.68
CA GLU A 39 8.01 -5.37 -7.28
C GLU A 39 6.60 -4.80 -7.20
N GLY A 40 6.40 -3.77 -6.38
CA GLY A 40 5.10 -3.16 -6.20
C GLY A 40 5.14 -1.94 -5.30
N ILE A 41 4.30 -0.95 -5.61
CA ILE A 41 4.06 0.23 -4.78
C ILE A 41 2.56 0.47 -4.74
N LEU A 42 1.99 0.41 -3.54
CA LEU A 42 0.58 0.64 -3.26
C LEU A 42 0.44 1.85 -2.32
N LEU A 43 -0.24 2.89 -2.76
CA LEU A 43 -0.70 3.97 -1.89
C LEU A 43 -1.97 3.53 -1.19
N PHE A 44 -2.04 3.73 0.13
CA PHE A 44 -3.26 3.51 0.91
C PHE A 44 -3.49 4.68 1.88
N GLY A 45 -4.41 4.49 2.82
CA GLY A 45 -4.67 5.46 3.87
C GLY A 45 -5.33 6.73 3.34
N SER A 46 -5.13 7.82 4.07
CA SER A 46 -5.96 9.01 3.87
C SER A 46 -5.79 9.65 2.49
N LEU A 47 -4.55 9.65 1.99
CA LEU A 47 -4.27 10.20 0.67
C LEU A 47 -4.91 9.38 -0.46
N ALA A 48 -4.98 8.05 -0.32
CA ALA A 48 -5.64 7.18 -1.30
C ALA A 48 -7.17 7.37 -1.32
N ARG A 49 -7.78 7.65 -0.17
CA ARG A 49 -9.22 7.93 -0.02
C ARG A 49 -9.61 9.33 -0.44
N GLY A 50 -8.68 10.29 -0.40
CA GLY A 50 -8.96 11.70 -0.66
C GLY A 50 -9.39 12.50 0.57
N ASP A 51 -9.17 11.97 1.78
CA ASP A 51 -9.44 12.63 3.06
C ASP A 51 -8.15 13.10 3.77
N ALA A 52 -7.00 13.12 3.08
CA ALA A 52 -5.76 13.67 3.60
C ALA A 52 -5.84 15.19 3.84
N ILE A 53 -5.37 15.63 5.01
CA ILE A 53 -5.47 17.03 5.45
C ILE A 53 -4.08 17.66 5.46
N ILE A 54 -4.01 18.92 5.02
CA ILE A 54 -2.85 19.79 5.23
C ILE A 54 -3.35 21.16 5.69
N ASN A 55 -2.87 21.61 6.84
CA ASN A 55 -3.15 22.92 7.42
C ASN A 55 -1.86 23.48 8.08
N GLN A 56 -1.98 24.54 8.88
CA GLN A 56 -0.82 25.23 9.46
C GLN A 56 -0.05 24.36 10.48
N ASP A 57 -0.74 23.49 11.20
CA ASP A 57 -0.18 22.72 12.32
C ASP A 57 -0.02 21.24 12.00
N TYR A 58 -0.67 20.75 10.95
CA TYR A 58 -0.78 19.33 10.65
C TYR A 58 -0.75 19.04 9.16
N MET A 59 -0.05 17.96 8.81
CA MET A 59 -0.07 17.34 7.50
C MET A 59 -0.21 15.83 7.68
N SER A 60 -1.22 15.23 7.04
CA SER A 60 -1.36 13.77 7.00
C SER A 60 -0.11 13.10 6.43
N ASP A 61 0.22 11.92 6.94
CA ASP A 61 1.26 11.10 6.34
C ASP A 61 0.80 10.50 5.01
N ILE A 62 1.77 10.14 4.18
CA ILE A 62 1.59 9.40 2.94
C ILE A 62 1.89 7.93 3.22
N ASP A 63 0.84 7.11 3.30
CA ASP A 63 0.93 5.70 3.63
C ASP A 63 1.19 4.82 2.40
N LEU A 64 2.27 4.04 2.42
CA LEU A 64 2.70 3.19 1.31
C LEU A 64 2.96 1.74 1.75
N ILE A 65 2.61 0.78 0.90
CA ILE A 65 3.18 -0.57 0.94
C ILE A 65 4.11 -0.69 -0.25
N ILE A 66 5.37 -1.05 0.02
CA ILE A 66 6.42 -1.22 -0.99
C ILE A 66 6.89 -2.67 -0.95
N LEU A 67 6.85 -3.31 -2.11
CA LEU A 67 7.28 -4.69 -2.27
C LEU A 67 8.68 -4.73 -2.88
N SER A 68 9.57 -5.50 -2.27
CA SER A 68 10.89 -5.78 -2.83
C SER A 68 11.35 -7.20 -2.49
N LYS A 69 12.06 -7.87 -3.42
CA LYS A 69 12.62 -9.20 -3.18
C LYS A 69 13.85 -9.17 -2.28
N ASP A 70 14.57 -8.05 -2.24
CA ASP A 70 15.91 -7.95 -1.65
C ASP A 70 15.91 -7.43 -0.20
N LEU A 71 14.83 -7.69 0.53
CA LEU A 71 14.69 -7.27 1.92
C LEU A 71 15.36 -8.28 2.86
N PRO A 72 16.19 -7.82 3.81
CA PRO A 72 16.71 -8.68 4.88
C PRO A 72 15.57 -9.37 5.65
N GLU A 73 15.79 -10.62 6.07
CA GLU A 73 14.85 -11.36 6.92
C GLU A 73 14.82 -10.77 8.34
N ASP A 74 15.97 -10.33 8.85
CA ASP A 74 16.05 -9.62 10.12
C ASP A 74 15.40 -8.24 10.02
N LEU A 75 14.48 -7.95 10.94
CA LEU A 75 13.69 -6.71 10.89
C LEU A 75 14.53 -5.47 11.23
N TRP A 76 15.55 -5.60 12.06
CA TRP A 76 16.42 -4.49 12.42
C TRP A 76 17.34 -4.15 11.26
N GLU A 77 17.99 -5.15 10.66
CA GLU A 77 18.82 -4.98 9.46
C GLU A 77 17.99 -4.40 8.29
N ARG A 78 16.76 -4.88 8.11
CA ARG A 78 15.84 -4.32 7.12
C ARG A 78 15.56 -2.85 7.41
N HIS A 79 15.24 -2.50 8.66
CA HIS A 79 14.98 -1.11 9.04
C HIS A 79 16.19 -0.21 8.77
N GLU A 80 17.39 -0.60 9.19
CA GLU A 80 18.63 0.14 8.94
C GLU A 80 18.87 0.32 7.43
N LYS A 81 18.80 -0.78 6.66
CA LYS A 81 19.00 -0.73 5.20
C LYS A 81 18.00 0.21 4.51
N ILE A 82 16.72 0.14 4.87
CA ILE A 82 15.69 1.01 4.29
C ILE A 82 15.89 2.46 4.73
N HIS A 83 16.20 2.69 6.00
CA HIS A 83 16.50 4.02 6.52
C HIS A 83 17.65 4.67 5.73
N ASP A 84 18.77 3.97 5.58
CA ASP A 84 19.96 4.49 4.89
C ASP A 84 19.67 4.83 3.42
N LEU A 85 18.81 4.04 2.76
CA LEU A 85 18.41 4.27 1.38
C LEU A 85 17.40 5.41 1.20
N THR A 86 16.64 5.76 2.24
CA THR A 86 15.46 6.63 2.10
C THR A 86 15.45 7.88 2.96
N PHE A 87 16.32 7.98 3.96
CA PHE A 87 16.32 9.03 4.98
C PHE A 87 16.23 10.45 4.41
N GLU A 88 16.96 10.74 3.31
CA GLU A 88 16.99 12.06 2.68
C GLU A 88 15.64 12.51 2.09
N PHE A 89 14.71 11.59 1.87
CA PHE A 89 13.45 11.88 1.19
C PHE A 89 12.20 11.27 1.85
N ASN A 90 12.31 10.71 3.06
CA ASN A 90 11.22 10.01 3.76
C ASN A 90 10.31 10.89 4.62
N ALA A 91 10.46 12.22 4.59
CA ALA A 91 9.64 13.11 5.44
C ALA A 91 8.14 13.04 5.07
N TYR A 92 7.28 12.81 6.07
CA TYR A 92 5.82 12.60 5.94
C TYR A 92 5.42 11.40 5.09
N ILE A 93 6.30 10.40 5.01
CA ILE A 93 6.06 9.14 4.32
C ILE A 93 6.13 8.01 5.36
N GLN A 94 5.07 7.22 5.43
CA GLN A 94 5.03 6.01 6.24
C GLN A 94 4.94 4.81 5.30
N ALA A 95 6.08 4.17 5.05
CA ALA A 95 6.18 3.04 4.13
C ALA A 95 6.37 1.72 4.90
N LEU A 96 5.49 0.76 4.63
CA LEU A 96 5.64 -0.64 5.02
C LEU A 96 6.39 -1.39 3.93
N TRP A 97 7.51 -2.01 4.31
CA TRP A 97 8.37 -2.74 3.39
C TRP A 97 8.22 -4.24 3.59
N TRP A 98 7.72 -4.91 2.55
CA TRP A 98 7.49 -6.34 2.56
C TRP A 98 8.07 -7.04 1.35
N THR A 99 8.39 -8.31 1.52
CA THR A 99 8.63 -9.19 0.39
C THR A 99 7.30 -9.54 -0.29
N PRO A 100 7.30 -9.94 -1.57
CA PRO A 100 6.13 -10.52 -2.22
C PRO A 100 5.49 -11.66 -1.41
N LYS A 101 6.32 -12.51 -0.78
CA LYS A 101 5.88 -13.62 0.05
C LYS A 101 5.15 -13.14 1.32
N GLU A 102 5.70 -12.15 2.01
CA GLU A 102 5.06 -11.53 3.18
C GLU A 102 3.73 -10.87 2.80
N MET A 103 3.68 -10.18 1.66
CA MET A 103 2.44 -9.58 1.16
C MET A 103 1.36 -10.63 0.91
N ILE A 104 1.69 -11.72 0.19
CA ILE A 104 0.75 -12.83 -0.05
C ILE A 104 0.24 -13.39 1.27
N LYS A 105 1.14 -13.66 2.23
CA LYS A 105 0.77 -14.16 3.55
C LYS A 105 -0.15 -13.19 4.30
N ASN A 106 0.16 -11.89 4.29
CA ASN A 106 -0.68 -10.88 4.94
C ASN A 106 -2.09 -10.80 4.32
N VAL A 107 -2.24 -11.04 3.02
CA VAL A 107 -3.55 -11.15 2.34
C VAL A 107 -4.30 -12.42 2.74
N GLU A 108 -3.59 -13.54 2.83
CA GLU A 108 -4.16 -14.83 3.23
C GLU A 108 -4.65 -14.78 4.68
N ASP A 109 -3.80 -14.30 5.59
CA ASP A 109 -4.09 -14.14 7.02
C ASP A 109 -5.09 -13.00 7.32
N LYS A 110 -5.54 -12.27 6.29
CA LYS A 110 -6.45 -11.12 6.41
C LYS A 110 -5.96 -10.10 7.44
N TYR A 111 -4.65 -9.83 7.42
CA TYR A 111 -4.04 -8.84 8.31
C TYR A 111 -4.82 -7.53 8.23
N TYR A 112 -5.16 -6.97 9.40
CA TYR A 112 -6.20 -5.95 9.53
C TYR A 112 -6.04 -4.78 8.56
N LEU A 113 -4.79 -4.35 8.31
CA LEU A 113 -4.48 -3.23 7.42
C LEU A 113 -4.67 -3.57 5.94
N ILE A 114 -4.46 -4.82 5.53
CA ILE A 114 -4.49 -5.24 4.13
C ILE A 114 -5.87 -5.09 3.51
N LEU A 115 -6.92 -5.31 4.32
CA LEU A 115 -8.29 -5.21 3.82
C LEU A 115 -8.55 -3.80 3.27
N ASP A 116 -8.25 -2.78 4.06
CA ASP A 116 -8.42 -1.38 3.64
C ASP A 116 -7.39 -0.98 2.59
N ALA A 117 -6.14 -1.39 2.75
CA ALA A 117 -5.08 -1.06 1.79
C ALA A 117 -5.38 -1.60 0.39
N LEU A 118 -5.84 -2.85 0.26
CA LEU A 118 -6.19 -3.41 -1.04
C LEU A 118 -7.57 -2.96 -1.54
N ASP A 119 -8.53 -2.63 -0.68
CA ASP A 119 -9.82 -2.13 -1.13
C ASP A 119 -9.70 -0.70 -1.69
N GLU A 120 -9.20 0.23 -0.88
CA GLU A 120 -9.15 1.67 -1.17
C GLU A 120 -7.90 2.10 -1.93
N GLY A 121 -6.81 1.34 -1.76
CA GLY A 121 -5.50 1.74 -2.22
C GLY A 121 -5.36 1.83 -3.74
N LYS A 122 -4.41 2.67 -4.16
CA LYS A 122 -4.07 2.97 -5.55
C LYS A 122 -2.72 2.36 -5.88
N ILE A 123 -2.71 1.48 -6.88
CA ILE A 123 -1.49 0.81 -7.34
C ILE A 123 -0.68 1.77 -8.20
N LEU A 124 0.44 2.25 -7.66
CA LEU A 124 1.34 3.18 -8.34
C LEU A 124 2.30 2.45 -9.27
N TYR A 125 2.83 1.31 -8.84
CA TYR A 125 3.77 0.47 -9.58
C TYR A 125 3.46 -1.01 -9.31
N ASP A 126 3.44 -1.85 -10.34
CA ASP A 126 3.11 -3.29 -10.24
C ASP A 126 3.50 -4.01 -11.56
N PRO A 127 4.80 -4.13 -11.86
CA PRO A 127 5.29 -4.61 -13.15
C PRO A 127 4.85 -6.06 -13.46
N ASN A 128 4.67 -6.88 -12.42
CA ASN A 128 4.32 -8.29 -12.52
C ASN A 128 2.85 -8.57 -12.16
N ASN A 129 2.01 -7.54 -12.00
CA ASN A 129 0.58 -7.62 -11.65
C ASN A 129 0.25 -8.32 -10.30
N LEU A 130 1.24 -8.50 -9.41
CA LEU A 130 1.03 -9.18 -8.13
C LEU A 130 0.00 -8.44 -7.27
N LEU A 131 0.12 -7.12 -7.13
CA LEU A 131 -0.81 -6.33 -6.31
C LEU A 131 -2.22 -6.36 -6.91
N GLN A 132 -2.33 -6.25 -8.23
CA GLN A 132 -3.61 -6.31 -8.94
C GLN A 132 -4.30 -7.68 -8.79
N GLU A 133 -3.54 -8.77 -8.87
CA GLU A 133 -4.03 -10.13 -8.64
C GLU A 133 -4.50 -10.33 -7.20
N LEU A 134 -3.70 -9.91 -6.21
CA LEU A 134 -4.07 -9.99 -4.79
C LEU A 134 -5.32 -9.17 -4.48
N LYS A 135 -5.41 -7.94 -4.99
CA LYS A 135 -6.60 -7.09 -4.88
C LYS A 135 -7.84 -7.77 -5.46
N THR A 136 -7.70 -8.39 -6.63
CA THR A 136 -8.80 -9.10 -7.30
C THR A 136 -9.22 -10.36 -6.55
N LYS A 137 -8.26 -11.15 -6.05
CA LYS A 137 -8.50 -12.35 -5.25
C LYS A 137 -9.23 -12.00 -3.96
N LEU A 138 -8.71 -11.03 -3.20
CA LEU A 138 -9.32 -10.58 -1.95
C LEU A 138 -10.75 -10.08 -2.16
N LYS A 139 -10.99 -9.24 -3.17
CA LYS A 139 -12.34 -8.73 -3.48
C LYS A 139 -13.32 -9.86 -3.78
N LYS A 140 -12.90 -10.89 -4.53
CA LYS A 140 -13.73 -12.07 -4.83
C LYS A 140 -14.02 -12.88 -3.57
N GLU A 141 -13.02 -13.10 -2.72
CA GLU A 141 -13.16 -13.83 -1.46
C GLU A 141 -14.12 -13.12 -0.50
N LEU A 142 -13.93 -11.82 -0.28
CA LEU A 142 -14.78 -11.02 0.61
C LEU A 142 -16.23 -11.02 0.12
N LYS A 143 -16.45 -10.87 -1.20
CA LYS A 143 -17.79 -10.98 -1.80
C LYS A 143 -18.41 -12.36 -1.60
N LYS A 144 -17.62 -13.44 -1.78
CA LYS A 144 -18.09 -14.82 -1.59
C LYS A 144 -18.46 -15.10 -0.12
N LYS A 145 -17.64 -14.60 0.82
CA LYS A 145 -17.88 -14.71 2.27
C LYS A 145 -18.97 -13.72 2.75
N GLY A 146 -19.53 -12.87 1.88
CA GLY A 146 -20.57 -11.90 2.24
C GLY A 146 -20.08 -10.79 3.18
N VAL A 147 -18.77 -10.52 3.21
CA VAL A 147 -18.20 -9.49 4.07
C VAL A 147 -18.64 -8.11 3.58
N ILE A 148 -19.13 -7.29 4.51
CA ILE A 148 -19.63 -5.95 4.22
C ILE A 148 -18.66 -4.94 4.81
N LYS A 149 -18.11 -4.07 3.96
CA LYS A 149 -17.35 -2.92 4.43
C LYS A 149 -18.28 -1.88 5.06
N LYS A 150 -17.94 -1.43 6.26
CA LYS A 150 -18.51 -0.25 6.94
C LYS A 150 -17.43 0.84 7.00
N GLU A 151 -17.83 2.04 7.41
CA GLU A 151 -16.93 3.20 7.47
C GLU A 151 -15.70 2.97 8.34
N LEU A 152 -15.85 2.28 9.48
CA LEU A 152 -14.77 2.09 10.46
C LEU A 152 -14.31 0.63 10.61
N TYR A 153 -15.00 -0.32 9.99
CA TYR A 153 -14.73 -1.74 10.19
C TYR A 153 -15.27 -2.62 9.06
N TRP A 154 -14.83 -3.87 9.04
CA TRP A 154 -15.33 -4.91 8.17
C TRP A 154 -16.30 -5.81 8.94
N TYR A 155 -17.54 -5.88 8.49
CA TYR A 155 -18.54 -6.78 9.06
C TYR A 155 -18.44 -8.15 8.38
N TRP A 156 -18.01 -9.13 9.15
CA TRP A 156 -18.00 -10.54 8.75
C TRP A 156 -19.34 -11.15 9.12
N PRO A 157 -20.14 -11.63 8.15
CA PRO A 157 -21.40 -12.28 8.47
C PRO A 157 -21.10 -13.54 9.28
N MET A 158 -21.54 -13.54 10.54
CA MET A 158 -21.45 -14.73 11.37
C MET A 158 -22.41 -15.77 10.81
N LYS A 159 -21.88 -16.98 10.57
CA LYS A 159 -22.74 -18.15 10.41
C LYS A 159 -23.57 -18.34 11.67
N LYS A 160 -24.73 -19.00 11.54
CA LYS A 160 -25.59 -19.29 12.70
C LYS A 160 -24.80 -20.09 13.74
N PHE A 161 -25.15 -19.92 15.01
CA PHE A 161 -24.56 -20.64 16.12
C PHE A 161 -24.54 -22.16 15.81
N GLY A 162 -23.35 -22.78 15.79
CA GLY A 162 -23.17 -24.21 15.52
C GLY A 162 -22.60 -24.59 14.14
N GLU A 163 -22.30 -23.64 13.25
CA GLU A 163 -21.58 -23.94 12.01
C GLU A 163 -20.06 -23.75 12.16
N GLU A 164 -19.26 -24.67 11.60
CA GLU A 164 -17.80 -24.58 11.62
C GLU A 164 -17.28 -23.34 10.86
N ILE A 165 -16.28 -22.70 11.47
CA ILE A 165 -15.56 -21.55 10.93
C ILE A 165 -14.29 -22.08 10.25
N GLU A 166 -14.23 -21.95 8.93
CA GLU A 166 -12.97 -22.06 8.18
C GLU A 166 -12.38 -20.66 7.99
N PHE A 167 -11.18 -20.46 8.53
CA PHE A 167 -10.41 -19.22 8.41
C PHE A 167 -9.83 -19.11 7.00
#